data_AF-A0A830CU95-F1
#
_entry.id   AF-A0A830CU95-F1
#
_cell.length_a   1.000
_cell.length_b   1.000
_cell.length_c   1.000
_cell.angle_alpha   90.00
_cell.angle_beta   90.00
_cell.angle_gamma   90.00
#
_symmetry.space_group_name_H-M   'P 1'
#
loop_
_entity.id
_entity.type
_entity.pdbx_description
1 polymer ?
#
loop_
_entity_poly.entity_id
_entity_poly.type
_entity_poly.pdbx_seq_one_letter_code
_entity_poly.pdbx_strand_id
1 'polypeptide(L)'
;GGRCRATESLDPDHRPPPPTPTNSADPLQFLSTPVPGRESDANFCSSRPSIASVGRSSTTLPNISDRSYQVSVLKTINLYLASQSVNFQLKHPLPSTKDIIETLKFLLHCLGFASQKIEEDLSHVLKFLKCPLKLNKSALRAPGTPHSWPNLLAVIHWLVQINKYKDFIMNSSPSFEGDKMFMHTINSYLLYISGDDEAVEGLDDECIKEMREWKDTLEDKVKGLEDTVKELEVKFDGLKMGPSRKERLEQEKAVLEKDVTKFHIMIEQLLGHLTEVQKKLEQKDKALEAKVEDRKRIYDENEELKRRIEEQGINLRDSERMKRELQAVQRDIEEMDTARNDWEEKIWELNS
;
A
#
# COMPACT_ATOMS: atom_id res chain seq x y z
N GLY A 1 -62.86 -37.39 -38.46
CA GLY A 1 -63.12 -35.99 -38.91
C GLY A 1 -63.49 -35.20 -37.68
N GLY A 2 -62.85 -34.11 -37.32
CA GLY A 2 -62.41 -33.01 -38.17
C GLY A 2 -63.44 -31.90 -38.06
N ARG A 3 -63.12 -30.82 -37.34
CA ARG A 3 -63.18 -29.42 -37.83
C ARG A 3 -62.98 -28.41 -36.70
N CYS A 4 -62.08 -27.49 -36.99
CA CYS A 4 -61.76 -26.25 -36.30
C CYS A 4 -62.95 -25.30 -36.14
N ARG A 5 -62.85 -24.39 -35.17
CA ARG A 5 -63.24 -22.98 -35.36
C ARG A 5 -62.26 -22.06 -34.63
N ALA A 6 -61.97 -20.94 -35.27
CA ALA A 6 -60.95 -19.97 -34.95
C ALA A 6 -61.55 -18.71 -34.30
N THR A 7 -60.71 -18.07 -33.48
CA THR A 7 -60.49 -16.62 -33.27
C THR A 7 -61.70 -15.67 -33.25
N GLU A 8 -61.81 -14.91 -32.15
CA GLU A 8 -62.01 -13.47 -32.25
C GLU A 8 -61.41 -12.76 -31.02
N SER A 9 -60.62 -11.72 -31.32
CA SER A 9 -59.83 -10.88 -30.45
C SER A 9 -60.59 -9.61 -30.08
N LEU A 10 -60.58 -9.20 -28.81
CA LEU A 10 -60.93 -7.84 -28.39
C LEU A 10 -59.99 -7.42 -27.25
N ASP A 11 -59.09 -6.48 -27.55
CA ASP A 11 -58.32 -5.70 -26.57
C ASP A 11 -59.23 -4.69 -25.85
N PRO A 12 -59.01 -4.43 -24.55
CA PRO A 12 -59.44 -3.19 -23.93
C PRO A 12 -58.28 -2.38 -23.35
N ASP A 13 -58.00 -1.29 -24.07
CA ASP A 13 -57.74 0.09 -23.67
C ASP A 13 -57.17 0.41 -22.27
N HIS A 14 -56.09 1.20 -22.31
CA HIS A 14 -55.31 1.75 -21.21
C HIS A 14 -55.95 3.02 -20.63
N ARG A 15 -56.41 2.99 -19.37
CA ARG A 15 -56.41 4.20 -18.49
C ARG A 15 -56.24 3.82 -17.00
N PRO A 16 -55.28 4.43 -16.28
CA PRO A 16 -55.19 4.30 -14.83
C PRO A 16 -56.11 5.32 -14.11
N PRO A 17 -56.71 4.99 -12.95
CA PRO A 17 -57.45 5.94 -12.13
C PRO A 17 -56.51 6.86 -11.30
N PRO A 18 -56.96 8.07 -10.90
CA PRO A 18 -56.15 9.07 -10.20
C PRO A 18 -56.04 8.77 -8.68
N PRO A 19 -54.99 9.26 -7.98
CA PRO A 19 -54.88 9.11 -6.53
C PRO A 19 -55.69 10.18 -5.77
N THR A 20 -56.38 9.75 -4.71
CA THR A 20 -57.10 10.58 -3.73
C THR A 20 -56.15 11.01 -2.59
N PRO A 21 -56.31 12.20 -1.98
CA PRO A 21 -55.25 12.86 -1.23
C PRO A 21 -55.12 12.39 0.22
N THR A 22 -53.89 12.52 0.71
CA THR A 22 -53.39 12.23 2.06
C THR A 22 -54.08 13.10 3.11
N ASN A 23 -54.68 12.47 4.13
CA ASN A 23 -55.18 13.14 5.31
C ASN A 23 -54.17 12.95 6.46
N SER A 24 -53.77 14.06 7.05
CA SER A 24 -52.81 14.19 8.14
C SER A 24 -53.47 13.93 9.49
N ALA A 25 -52.88 13.02 10.28
CA ALA A 25 -52.74 13.05 11.75
C ALA A 25 -52.72 11.62 12.30
N ASP A 26 -51.53 11.08 12.56
CA ASP A 26 -51.24 10.45 13.86
C ASP A 26 -49.72 10.16 14.02
N PRO A 27 -49.08 10.61 15.10
CA PRO A 27 -47.65 10.43 15.33
C PRO A 27 -47.44 9.25 16.28
N LEU A 28 -47.05 8.07 15.77
CA LEU A 28 -46.35 7.00 16.53
C LEU A 28 -46.18 5.75 15.65
N GLN A 29 -45.33 5.79 14.61
CA GLN A 29 -44.75 4.57 14.02
C GLN A 29 -43.31 4.81 13.58
N PHE A 30 -42.39 4.44 14.47
CA PHE A 30 -40.97 4.28 14.19
C PHE A 30 -40.73 2.93 13.50
N LEU A 31 -39.80 2.94 12.53
CA LEU A 31 -39.01 1.81 12.03
C LEU A 31 -39.71 0.81 11.10
N SER A 32 -39.58 1.02 9.78
CA SER A 32 -39.04 0.04 8.81
C SER A 32 -39.25 0.49 7.36
N THR A 33 -38.20 0.96 6.69
CA THR A 33 -38.05 0.88 5.23
C THR A 33 -36.56 0.67 4.89
N PRO A 34 -36.21 -0.26 3.98
CA PRO A 34 -34.87 -0.34 3.42
C PRO A 34 -34.82 0.39 2.07
N VAL A 35 -33.83 1.27 1.89
CA VAL A 35 -33.43 1.84 0.59
C VAL A 35 -32.11 1.18 0.15
N PRO A 36 -31.97 0.77 -1.12
CA PRO A 36 -30.74 0.18 -1.63
C PRO A 36 -29.83 1.23 -2.32
N GLY A 37 -28.52 1.14 -2.09
CA GLY A 37 -27.54 1.73 -3.02
C GLY A 37 -26.19 2.11 -2.40
N ARG A 38 -25.13 1.74 -3.15
CA ARG A 38 -23.68 2.04 -3.02
C ARG A 38 -22.86 1.09 -2.15
N GLU A 39 -22.07 0.18 -2.75
CA GLU A 39 -20.82 0.32 -3.53
C GLU A 39 -19.58 0.26 -2.63
N SER A 40 -18.71 -0.68 -3.00
CA SER A 40 -17.59 -1.28 -2.28
C SER A 40 -16.43 -0.33 -1.98
N ASP A 41 -15.69 -0.53 -0.88
CA ASP A 41 -14.40 -1.25 -0.88
C ASP A 41 -13.68 -1.22 0.48
N ALA A 42 -12.74 -2.16 0.62
CA ALA A 42 -11.69 -2.32 1.64
C ALA A 42 -12.01 -3.18 2.89
N ASN A 43 -11.83 -4.50 2.69
CA ASN A 43 -11.53 -5.50 3.72
C ASN A 43 -10.17 -5.25 4.40
N PHE A 44 -10.10 -5.43 5.73
CA PHE A 44 -8.95 -6.05 6.38
C PHE A 44 -9.40 -6.75 7.68
N CYS A 45 -9.00 -8.02 7.82
CA CYS A 45 -9.15 -8.88 9.02
C CYS A 45 -10.54 -9.45 9.36
N SER A 46 -10.90 -10.55 8.69
CA SER A 46 -11.82 -11.58 9.22
C SER A 46 -11.58 -12.90 8.50
N SER A 47 -10.86 -13.82 9.13
CA SER A 47 -10.61 -15.18 8.66
C SER A 47 -11.83 -16.07 8.85
N ARG A 48 -12.95 -15.72 8.21
CA ARG A 48 -14.07 -16.63 7.95
C ARG A 48 -13.95 -17.13 6.51
N PRO A 49 -13.95 -18.44 6.23
CA PRO A 49 -14.19 -18.89 4.88
C PRO A 49 -15.65 -18.59 4.54
N SER A 50 -15.88 -17.44 3.91
CA SER A 50 -17.14 -17.12 3.26
C SER A 50 -17.33 -18.09 2.11
N ILE A 51 -18.28 -19.02 2.28
CA ILE A 51 -18.82 -19.80 1.17
C ILE A 51 -19.43 -18.78 0.19
N ALA A 52 -18.85 -18.73 -1.01
CA ALA A 52 -19.40 -17.93 -2.07
C ALA A 52 -20.84 -18.37 -2.32
N SER A 53 -21.75 -17.41 -2.36
CA SER A 53 -23.08 -17.54 -2.94
C SER A 53 -22.95 -17.75 -4.45
N VAL A 54 -22.54 -18.96 -4.83
CA VAL A 54 -22.78 -19.51 -6.16
C VAL A 54 -24.29 -19.51 -6.33
N GLY A 55 -24.76 -18.81 -7.34
CA GLY A 55 -26.18 -18.72 -7.69
C GLY A 55 -26.83 -20.09 -7.62
N ARG A 56 -28.04 -20.14 -7.05
CA ARG A 56 -28.91 -21.33 -6.94
C ARG A 56 -28.92 -22.08 -8.27
N SER A 57 -28.00 -23.02 -8.40
CA SER A 57 -28.14 -24.14 -9.30
C SER A 57 -29.24 -24.97 -8.67
N SER A 58 -30.33 -25.17 -9.40
CA SER A 58 -31.32 -26.21 -9.12
C SER A 58 -30.60 -27.43 -8.52
N THR A 59 -31.11 -27.95 -7.41
CA THR A 59 -30.54 -29.09 -6.66
C THR A 59 -30.47 -30.32 -7.56
N THR A 60 -29.50 -30.37 -8.47
CA THR A 60 -29.16 -31.57 -9.23
C THR A 60 -28.48 -32.48 -8.22
N LEU A 61 -29.29 -33.37 -7.63
CA LEU A 61 -28.79 -34.50 -6.87
C LEU A 61 -27.58 -35.10 -7.62
N PRO A 62 -26.46 -35.38 -6.95
CA PRO A 62 -25.28 -36.00 -7.57
C PRO A 62 -25.73 -37.17 -8.44
N ASN A 63 -25.11 -37.40 -9.59
CA ASN A 63 -25.47 -38.55 -10.43
C ASN A 63 -25.13 -39.85 -9.69
N ILE A 64 -26.10 -40.38 -8.94
CA ILE A 64 -25.98 -41.55 -8.07
C ILE A 64 -25.52 -42.79 -8.85
N SER A 65 -25.80 -42.83 -10.15
CA SER A 65 -25.43 -43.94 -11.04
C SER A 65 -23.96 -43.93 -11.48
N ASP A 66 -23.24 -42.82 -11.28
CA ASP A 66 -21.84 -42.71 -11.68
C ASP A 66 -20.92 -43.64 -10.86
N ARG A 67 -20.02 -44.36 -11.54
CA ARG A 67 -19.15 -45.36 -10.91
C ARG A 67 -18.06 -44.71 -10.06
N SER A 68 -17.50 -43.59 -10.50
CA SER A 68 -16.51 -42.83 -9.71
C SER A 68 -17.13 -42.30 -8.42
N TYR A 69 -18.34 -41.75 -8.50
CA TYR A 69 -19.10 -41.31 -7.33
C TYR A 69 -19.34 -42.46 -6.34
N GLN A 70 -19.84 -43.61 -6.82
CA GLN A 70 -20.08 -44.78 -5.97
C GLN A 70 -18.81 -45.26 -5.25
N VAL A 71 -17.68 -45.33 -5.95
CA VAL A 71 -16.39 -45.73 -5.35
C VAL A 71 -15.93 -44.71 -4.30
N SER A 72 -16.05 -43.41 -4.57
CA SER A 72 -15.68 -42.35 -3.62
C SER A 72 -16.53 -42.40 -2.36
N VAL A 73 -17.86 -42.49 -2.53
CA VAL A 73 -18.81 -42.57 -1.42
C VAL A 73 -18.59 -43.81 -0.56
N LEU A 74 -18.35 -44.96 -1.20
CA LEU A 74 -18.05 -46.21 -0.49
C LEU A 74 -16.80 -46.09 0.38
N LYS A 75 -15.75 -45.43 -0.12
CA LYS A 75 -14.55 -45.12 0.68
C LYS A 75 -14.89 -44.24 1.88
N THR A 76 -15.69 -43.18 1.69
CA THR A 76 -16.11 -42.29 2.79
C THR A 76 -16.90 -43.03 3.87
N ILE A 77 -17.79 -43.94 3.48
CA ILE A 77 -18.57 -44.76 4.43
C ILE A 77 -17.65 -45.70 5.20
N ASN A 78 -16.77 -46.44 4.51
CA ASN A 78 -15.87 -47.39 5.15
C ASN A 78 -14.86 -46.68 6.09
N LEU A 79 -14.40 -45.48 5.74
CA LEU A 79 -13.57 -44.66 6.64
C LEU A 79 -14.31 -44.29 7.93
N TYR A 80 -15.60 -43.96 7.84
CA TYR A 80 -16.41 -43.67 9.02
C TYR A 80 -16.70 -44.92 9.87
N LEU A 81 -17.01 -46.06 9.24
CA LEU A 81 -17.19 -47.31 9.97
C LEU A 81 -15.90 -47.72 10.70
N ALA A 82 -14.74 -47.53 10.06
CA ALA A 82 -13.44 -47.78 10.67
C ALA A 82 -13.14 -46.83 11.84
N SER A 83 -13.51 -45.53 11.74
CA SER A 83 -13.32 -44.58 12.85
C SER A 83 -14.17 -44.92 14.08
N GLN A 84 -15.27 -45.64 13.90
CA GLN A 84 -16.15 -46.11 14.97
C GLN A 84 -15.86 -47.55 15.42
N SER A 85 -14.66 -48.08 15.13
CA SER A 85 -14.16 -49.41 15.51
C SER A 85 -15.08 -50.60 15.14
N VAL A 86 -15.82 -50.46 14.04
CA VAL A 86 -16.71 -51.51 13.52
C VAL A 86 -15.92 -52.58 12.76
N ASN A 87 -16.19 -53.86 13.04
CA ASN A 87 -15.46 -55.01 12.49
C ASN A 87 -15.90 -55.46 11.07
N PHE A 88 -16.76 -54.70 10.40
CA PHE A 88 -17.25 -55.01 9.05
C PHE A 88 -17.11 -53.82 8.11
N GLN A 89 -17.06 -54.11 6.80
CA GLN A 89 -16.88 -53.11 5.75
C GLN A 89 -17.72 -53.46 4.52
N LEU A 90 -18.17 -52.45 3.79
CA LEU A 90 -18.90 -52.64 2.54
C LEU A 90 -17.90 -52.85 1.40
N LYS A 91 -17.86 -54.06 0.84
CA LYS A 91 -16.92 -54.48 -0.21
C LYS A 91 -17.45 -54.20 -1.62
N HIS A 92 -16.53 -53.91 -2.55
CA HIS A 92 -16.78 -53.76 -3.98
C HIS A 92 -16.90 -55.16 -4.67
N PRO A 93 -17.67 -55.34 -5.77
CA PRO A 93 -18.47 -54.36 -6.51
C PRO A 93 -19.86 -54.07 -5.94
N LEU A 94 -20.43 -55.03 -5.20
CA LEU A 94 -21.71 -54.94 -4.50
C LEU A 94 -21.54 -55.64 -3.15
N PRO A 95 -21.83 -54.97 -2.02
CA PRO A 95 -21.69 -55.57 -0.71
C PRO A 95 -22.78 -56.60 -0.42
N SER A 96 -22.54 -57.47 0.56
CA SER A 96 -23.51 -58.49 0.92
C SER A 96 -24.74 -57.85 1.57
N THR A 97 -25.91 -58.48 1.40
CA THR A 97 -27.16 -58.00 2.04
C THR A 97 -27.00 -57.91 3.56
N LYS A 98 -26.25 -58.84 4.16
CA LYS A 98 -25.93 -58.82 5.59
C LYS A 98 -25.16 -57.55 5.97
N ASP A 99 -24.04 -57.27 5.30
CA ASP A 99 -23.19 -56.11 5.61
C ASP A 99 -23.95 -54.80 5.42
N ILE A 100 -24.83 -54.72 4.41
CA ILE A 100 -25.64 -53.53 4.16
C ILE A 100 -26.65 -53.30 5.31
N ILE A 101 -27.37 -54.34 5.71
CA ILE A 101 -28.35 -54.25 6.80
C ILE A 101 -27.65 -53.94 8.13
N GLU A 102 -26.50 -54.56 8.39
CA GLU A 102 -25.70 -54.32 9.59
C GLU A 102 -25.18 -52.87 9.64
N THR A 103 -24.71 -52.36 8.50
CA THR A 103 -24.34 -50.95 8.33
C THR A 103 -25.51 -50.02 8.65
N LEU A 104 -26.69 -50.28 8.09
CA LEU A 104 -27.87 -49.44 8.33
C LEU A 104 -28.30 -49.47 9.79
N LYS A 105 -28.33 -50.67 10.41
CA LYS A 105 -28.65 -50.82 11.85
C LYS A 105 -27.68 -50.04 12.72
N PHE A 106 -26.37 -50.13 12.42
CA PHE A 106 -25.34 -49.39 13.13
C PHE A 106 -25.56 -47.87 13.00
N LEU A 107 -25.76 -47.35 11.79
CA LEU A 107 -25.97 -45.92 11.58
C LEU A 107 -27.25 -45.39 12.24
N LEU A 108 -28.31 -46.20 12.28
CA LEU A 108 -29.54 -45.86 13.01
C LEU A 108 -29.33 -45.84 14.53
N HIS A 109 -28.55 -46.80 15.05
CA HIS A 109 -28.20 -46.86 16.46
C HIS A 109 -27.38 -45.64 16.89
N CYS A 110 -26.38 -45.22 16.10
CA CYS A 110 -25.62 -43.99 16.35
C CYS A 110 -26.51 -42.74 16.43
N LEU A 111 -27.63 -42.73 15.69
CA LEU A 111 -28.62 -41.65 15.72
C LEU A 111 -29.64 -41.78 16.86
N GLY A 112 -29.57 -42.84 17.68
CA GLY A 112 -30.47 -43.06 18.82
C GLY A 112 -31.74 -43.87 18.49
N PHE A 113 -31.82 -44.51 17.33
CA PHE A 113 -32.96 -45.35 16.95
C PHE A 113 -32.66 -46.82 17.19
N ALA A 114 -33.54 -47.51 17.93
CA ALA A 114 -33.50 -48.97 18.05
C ALA A 114 -34.18 -49.60 16.84
N SER A 115 -33.45 -50.42 16.07
CA SER A 115 -34.03 -51.08 14.89
C SER A 115 -34.34 -52.56 15.14
N GLN A 116 -35.64 -52.90 15.20
CA GLN A 116 -36.13 -54.28 15.18
C GLN A 116 -36.57 -54.69 13.77
N LYS A 117 -37.14 -53.76 12.99
CA LYS A 117 -37.63 -53.96 11.61
C LYS A 117 -37.05 -52.90 10.68
N ILE A 118 -35.86 -53.18 10.14
CA ILE A 118 -35.07 -52.22 9.37
C ILE A 118 -35.83 -51.53 8.23
N GLU A 119 -36.75 -52.21 7.54
CA GLU A 119 -37.52 -51.62 6.43
C GLU A 119 -38.48 -50.52 6.90
N GLU A 120 -39.18 -50.77 7.99
CA GLU A 120 -40.12 -49.82 8.60
C GLU A 120 -39.32 -48.72 9.28
N ASP A 121 -38.36 -49.07 10.13
CA ASP A 121 -37.56 -48.13 10.93
C ASP A 121 -36.79 -47.14 10.04
N LEU A 122 -36.12 -47.63 8.98
CA LEU A 122 -35.41 -46.76 8.05
C LEU A 122 -36.37 -45.79 7.35
N SER A 123 -37.56 -46.26 6.92
CA SER A 123 -38.55 -45.40 6.29
C SER A 123 -39.04 -44.29 7.24
N HIS A 124 -39.22 -44.59 8.53
CA HIS A 124 -39.61 -43.60 9.53
C HIS A 124 -38.48 -42.60 9.78
N VAL A 125 -37.25 -43.08 9.96
CA VAL A 125 -36.08 -42.22 10.23
C VAL A 125 -35.80 -41.29 9.05
N LEU A 126 -35.84 -41.79 7.81
CA LEU A 126 -35.64 -40.94 6.63
C LEU A 126 -36.71 -39.84 6.51
N LYS A 127 -37.97 -40.12 6.89
CA LYS A 127 -39.04 -39.11 6.93
C LYS A 127 -38.83 -38.11 8.07
N PHE A 128 -38.51 -38.60 9.26
CA PHE A 128 -38.28 -37.79 10.45
C PHE A 128 -37.12 -36.81 10.24
N LEU A 129 -36.02 -37.29 9.66
CA LEU A 129 -34.83 -36.49 9.32
C LEU A 129 -34.98 -35.71 8.00
N LYS A 130 -36.16 -35.73 7.36
CA LYS A 130 -36.44 -35.04 6.09
C LYS A 130 -35.41 -35.33 5.00
N CYS A 131 -35.09 -36.61 4.82
CA CYS A 131 -34.12 -37.06 3.81
C CYS A 131 -34.54 -36.59 2.41
N PRO A 132 -33.65 -35.93 1.66
CA PRO A 132 -33.95 -35.48 0.30
C PRO A 132 -33.96 -36.62 -0.73
N LEU A 133 -33.47 -37.80 -0.36
CA LEU A 133 -33.35 -38.96 -1.24
C LEU A 133 -34.59 -39.85 -1.16
N LYS A 134 -35.11 -40.27 -2.31
CA LYS A 134 -36.24 -41.21 -2.38
C LYS A 134 -35.72 -42.64 -2.33
N LEU A 135 -36.10 -43.38 -1.29
CA LEU A 135 -35.82 -44.81 -1.14
C LEU A 135 -37.12 -45.61 -1.32
N ASN A 136 -37.14 -46.53 -2.28
CA ASN A 136 -38.26 -47.45 -2.47
C ASN A 136 -38.13 -48.63 -1.50
N LYS A 137 -39.23 -49.06 -0.87
CA LYS A 137 -39.23 -50.22 0.06
C LYS A 137 -38.66 -51.50 -0.58
N SER A 138 -38.85 -51.68 -1.90
CA SER A 138 -38.30 -52.81 -2.65
C SER A 138 -36.76 -52.85 -2.66
N ALA A 139 -36.08 -51.71 -2.49
CA ALA A 139 -34.63 -51.65 -2.45
C ALA A 139 -34.06 -52.38 -1.22
N LEU A 140 -34.82 -52.49 -0.12
CA LEU A 140 -34.38 -53.16 1.10
C LEU A 140 -34.64 -54.68 1.09
N ARG A 141 -35.55 -55.15 0.24
CA ARG A 141 -35.76 -56.59 0.02
C ARG A 141 -34.59 -57.25 -0.71
N ALA A 142 -33.92 -56.50 -1.57
CA ALA A 142 -32.74 -56.95 -2.31
C ALA A 142 -31.71 -55.81 -2.40
N PRO A 143 -31.01 -55.48 -1.30
CA PRO A 143 -30.17 -54.28 -1.19
C PRO A 143 -28.86 -54.36 -1.97
N GLY A 144 -28.38 -55.56 -2.26
CA GLY A 144 -27.13 -55.80 -3.02
C GLY A 144 -27.32 -55.92 -4.54
N THR A 145 -28.44 -55.48 -5.12
CA THR A 145 -28.65 -55.60 -6.58
C THR A 145 -28.14 -54.36 -7.33
N PRO A 146 -27.66 -54.49 -8.59
CA PRO A 146 -27.15 -53.35 -9.37
C PRO A 146 -28.12 -52.17 -9.50
N HIS A 147 -29.43 -52.43 -9.47
CA HIS A 147 -30.47 -51.41 -9.62
C HIS A 147 -30.82 -50.70 -8.30
N SER A 148 -30.82 -51.42 -7.18
CA SER A 148 -31.15 -50.85 -5.86
C SER A 148 -29.94 -50.21 -5.17
N TRP A 149 -28.75 -50.76 -5.41
CA TRP A 149 -27.52 -50.39 -4.72
C TRP A 149 -27.15 -48.91 -4.84
N PRO A 150 -27.23 -48.25 -6.01
CA PRO A 150 -26.84 -46.84 -6.12
C PRO A 150 -27.65 -45.93 -5.18
N ASN A 151 -28.98 -46.06 -5.18
CA ASN A 151 -29.86 -45.27 -4.31
C ASN A 151 -29.63 -45.60 -2.83
N LEU A 152 -29.43 -46.87 -2.50
CA LEU A 152 -29.18 -47.28 -1.13
C LEU A 152 -27.83 -46.76 -0.62
N LEU A 153 -26.79 -46.80 -1.45
CA LEU A 153 -25.48 -46.24 -1.15
C LEU A 153 -25.56 -44.74 -0.88
N ALA A 154 -26.33 -43.99 -1.67
CA ALA A 154 -26.55 -42.56 -1.45
C ALA A 154 -27.24 -42.29 -0.09
N VAL A 155 -28.23 -43.11 0.28
CA VAL A 155 -28.90 -43.02 1.58
C VAL A 155 -27.94 -43.35 2.73
N ILE A 156 -27.16 -44.43 2.63
CA ILE A 156 -26.15 -44.79 3.63
C ILE A 156 -25.14 -43.66 3.80
N HIS A 157 -24.65 -43.09 2.70
CA HIS A 157 -23.74 -41.96 2.72
C HIS A 157 -24.34 -40.74 3.41
N TRP A 158 -25.59 -40.41 3.10
CA TRP A 158 -26.29 -39.31 3.73
C TRP A 158 -26.44 -39.51 5.24
N LEU A 159 -26.79 -40.73 5.69
CA LEU A 159 -26.83 -41.07 7.12
C LEU A 159 -25.45 -40.96 7.79
N VAL A 160 -24.38 -41.35 7.09
CA VAL A 160 -23.00 -41.14 7.58
C VAL A 160 -22.70 -39.65 7.75
N GLN A 161 -23.10 -38.79 6.80
CA GLN A 161 -22.88 -37.35 6.91
C GLN A 161 -23.63 -36.75 8.12
N ILE A 162 -24.85 -37.20 8.40
CA ILE A 162 -25.59 -36.76 9.59
C ILE A 162 -24.88 -37.20 10.87
N ASN A 163 -24.43 -38.44 10.94
CA ASN A 163 -23.69 -38.92 12.12
C ASN A 163 -22.39 -38.15 12.33
N LYS A 164 -21.61 -37.91 11.26
CA LYS A 164 -20.40 -37.06 11.34
C LYS A 164 -20.69 -35.65 11.84
N TYR A 165 -21.80 -35.05 11.39
CA TYR A 165 -22.22 -33.75 11.89
C TYR A 165 -22.62 -33.80 13.36
N LYS A 166 -23.39 -34.81 13.77
CA LYS A 166 -23.72 -35.05 15.17
C LYS A 166 -22.46 -35.17 16.03
N ASP A 167 -21.52 -36.00 15.61
CA ASP A 167 -20.23 -36.20 16.30
C ASP A 167 -19.43 -34.89 16.35
N PHE A 168 -19.44 -34.09 15.28
CA PHE A 168 -18.78 -32.79 15.27
C PHE A 168 -19.39 -31.83 16.28
N ILE A 169 -20.71 -31.75 16.38
CA ILE A 169 -21.40 -30.87 17.34
C ILE A 169 -21.19 -31.36 18.78
N MET A 170 -21.16 -32.67 19.02
CA MET A 170 -20.92 -33.22 20.36
C MET A 170 -19.46 -33.09 20.80
N ASN A 171 -18.51 -33.17 19.87
CA ASN A 171 -17.07 -33.06 20.16
C ASN A 171 -16.53 -31.63 20.00
N SER A 172 -17.28 -30.72 19.37
CA SER A 172 -16.93 -29.31 19.36
C SER A 172 -17.07 -28.79 20.78
N SER A 173 -15.97 -28.29 21.34
CA SER A 173 -15.98 -27.63 22.64
C SER A 173 -17.09 -26.57 22.61
N PRO A 174 -18.02 -26.58 23.57
CA PRO A 174 -19.11 -25.64 23.57
C PRO A 174 -18.53 -24.23 23.58
N SER A 175 -18.89 -23.48 22.55
CA SER A 175 -18.50 -22.09 22.44
C SER A 175 -19.19 -21.32 23.56
N PHE A 176 -18.38 -20.74 24.43
CA PHE A 176 -18.69 -19.60 25.29
C PHE A 176 -19.38 -19.95 26.63
N GLU A 177 -18.82 -19.34 27.67
CA GLU A 177 -19.18 -19.19 29.10
C GLU A 177 -20.64 -19.45 29.53
N GLY A 178 -21.61 -19.22 28.66
CA GLY A 178 -23.01 -19.56 28.89
C GLY A 178 -23.28 -21.07 28.99
N ASP A 179 -22.49 -21.92 28.33
CA ASP A 179 -22.71 -23.37 28.37
C ASP A 179 -22.25 -24.00 29.68
N LYS A 180 -21.19 -23.48 30.31
CA LYS A 180 -20.72 -23.99 31.61
C LYS A 180 -21.71 -23.71 32.74
N MET A 181 -22.21 -22.48 32.82
CA MET A 181 -23.24 -22.12 33.82
C MET A 181 -24.54 -22.90 33.58
N PHE A 182 -24.90 -23.10 32.31
CA PHE A 182 -26.05 -23.92 31.94
C PHE A 182 -25.84 -25.38 32.35
N MET A 183 -24.69 -25.98 32.06
CA MET A 183 -24.37 -27.36 32.44
C MET A 183 -24.31 -27.53 33.96
N HIS A 184 -23.75 -26.57 34.68
CA HIS A 184 -23.79 -26.54 36.15
C HIS A 184 -25.25 -26.51 36.66
N THR A 185 -26.10 -25.66 36.09
CA THR A 185 -27.53 -25.58 36.45
C THR A 185 -28.25 -26.90 36.21
N ILE A 186 -28.02 -27.55 35.06
CA ILE A 186 -28.62 -28.85 34.73
C ILE A 186 -28.13 -29.93 35.68
N ASN A 187 -26.82 -30.01 35.94
CA ASN A 187 -26.25 -31.02 36.83
C ASN A 187 -26.71 -30.82 38.28
N SER A 188 -26.73 -29.58 38.76
CA SER A 188 -27.27 -29.23 40.08
C SER A 188 -28.73 -29.63 40.21
N TYR A 189 -29.56 -29.37 39.19
CA TYR A 189 -30.96 -29.80 39.17
C TYR A 189 -31.11 -31.34 39.17
N LEU A 190 -30.26 -32.06 38.43
CA LEU A 190 -30.26 -33.53 38.40
C LEU A 190 -29.90 -34.14 39.77
N LEU A 191 -28.97 -33.53 40.49
CA LEU A 191 -28.59 -33.94 41.84
C LEU A 191 -29.69 -33.60 42.86
N TYR A 192 -30.32 -32.43 42.74
CA TYR A 192 -31.48 -32.03 43.54
C TYR A 192 -32.65 -33.02 43.42
N ILE A 193 -33.04 -33.40 42.21
CA ILE A 193 -34.13 -34.38 42.02
C ILE A 193 -33.75 -35.79 42.51
N SER A 194 -32.46 -36.09 42.61
CA SER A 194 -31.94 -37.35 43.13
C SER A 194 -31.80 -37.35 44.65
N GLY A 195 -31.90 -36.18 45.30
CA GLY A 195 -31.78 -36.00 46.75
C GLY A 195 -30.34 -36.17 47.27
N ASP A 196 -29.34 -35.95 46.42
CA ASP A 196 -27.92 -36.07 46.77
C ASP A 196 -27.31 -34.68 47.02
N ASP A 197 -27.58 -34.14 48.22
CA ASP A 197 -27.16 -32.78 48.60
C ASP A 197 -25.64 -32.63 48.72
N GLU A 198 -24.91 -33.69 49.10
CA GLU A 198 -23.44 -33.68 49.20
C GLU A 198 -22.79 -33.55 47.82
N ALA A 199 -23.34 -34.24 46.81
CA ALA A 199 -22.86 -34.12 45.44
C ALA A 199 -23.09 -32.72 44.86
N VAL A 200 -24.13 -32.00 45.30
CA VAL A 200 -24.38 -30.60 44.89
C VAL A 200 -23.28 -29.69 45.41
N GLU A 201 -22.93 -29.79 46.69
CA GLU A 201 -21.85 -28.98 47.28
C GLU A 201 -20.51 -29.21 46.55
N GLY A 202 -20.20 -30.48 46.23
CA GLY A 202 -19.00 -30.82 45.46
C GLY A 202 -19.00 -30.22 44.04
N LEU A 203 -20.16 -30.16 43.38
CA LEU A 203 -20.32 -29.54 42.07
C LEU A 203 -20.17 -28.01 42.14
N ASP A 204 -20.69 -27.38 43.19
CA ASP A 204 -20.56 -25.94 43.44
C ASP A 204 -19.09 -25.56 43.67
N ASP A 205 -18.37 -26.33 44.49
CA ASP A 205 -16.94 -26.15 44.76
C ASP A 205 -16.09 -26.26 43.49
N GLU A 206 -16.35 -27.26 42.64
CA GLU A 206 -15.66 -27.43 41.37
C GLU A 206 -15.94 -26.25 40.43
N CYS A 207 -17.20 -25.81 40.33
CA CYS A 207 -17.58 -24.66 39.52
C CYS A 207 -16.90 -23.36 39.99
N ILE A 208 -16.86 -23.12 41.31
CA ILE A 208 -16.18 -21.96 41.90
C ILE A 208 -14.67 -22.01 41.64
N LYS A 209 -14.06 -23.20 41.77
CA LYS A 209 -12.63 -23.40 41.50
C LYS A 209 -12.30 -23.08 40.04
N GLU A 210 -13.03 -23.64 39.09
CA GLU A 210 -12.82 -23.35 37.66
C GLU A 210 -13.00 -21.86 37.34
N MET A 211 -14.02 -21.23 37.92
CA MET A 211 -14.27 -19.79 37.73
C MET A 211 -13.13 -18.94 38.28
N ARG A 212 -12.54 -19.34 39.42
CA ARG A 212 -11.38 -18.67 40.01
C ARG A 212 -10.14 -18.82 39.13
N GLU A 213 -9.84 -20.02 38.66
CA GLU A 213 -8.70 -20.27 37.75
C GLU A 213 -8.84 -19.47 36.45
N TRP A 214 -10.07 -19.38 35.92
CA TRP A 214 -10.35 -18.59 34.73
C TRP A 214 -10.18 -17.09 34.99
N LYS A 215 -10.67 -16.60 36.14
CA LYS A 215 -10.46 -15.22 36.58
C LYS A 215 -8.97 -14.90 36.69
N ASP A 216 -8.19 -15.75 37.36
CA ASP A 216 -6.75 -15.55 37.54
C ASP A 216 -6.02 -15.51 36.18
N THR A 217 -6.38 -16.42 35.27
CA THR A 217 -5.86 -16.43 33.90
C THR A 217 -6.22 -15.16 33.13
N LEU A 218 -7.43 -14.62 33.33
CA LEU A 218 -7.87 -13.39 32.70
C LEU A 218 -7.15 -12.17 33.30
N GLU A 219 -6.94 -12.16 34.61
CA GLU A 219 -6.20 -11.12 35.33
C GLU A 219 -4.74 -11.05 34.85
N ASP A 220 -4.08 -12.20 34.67
CA ASP A 220 -2.73 -12.28 34.10
C ASP A 220 -2.68 -11.72 32.65
N LYS A 221 -3.70 -12.03 31.83
CA LYS A 221 -3.80 -11.48 30.46
C LYS A 221 -3.99 -9.97 30.47
N VAL A 222 -4.87 -9.46 31.35
CA VAL A 222 -5.12 -8.02 31.49
C VAL A 222 -3.83 -7.32 31.91
N LYS A 223 -3.13 -7.84 32.93
CA LYS A 223 -1.85 -7.30 33.38
C LYS A 223 -0.79 -7.30 32.27
N GLY A 224 -0.69 -8.38 31.51
CA GLY A 224 0.20 -8.46 30.35
C GLY A 224 -0.13 -7.38 29.30
N LEU A 225 -1.41 -7.16 29.01
CA LEU A 225 -1.84 -6.09 28.11
C LEU A 225 -1.51 -4.71 28.67
N GLU A 226 -1.76 -4.45 29.95
CA GLU A 226 -1.41 -3.18 30.60
C GLU A 226 0.10 -2.88 30.50
N ASP A 227 0.95 -3.89 30.69
CA ASP A 227 2.40 -3.72 30.56
C ASP A 227 2.80 -3.43 29.11
N THR A 228 2.17 -4.06 28.11
CA THR A 228 2.40 -3.72 26.70
C THR A 228 1.93 -2.30 26.35
N VAL A 229 0.82 -1.84 26.95
CA VAL A 229 0.32 -0.48 26.76
C VAL A 229 1.34 0.52 27.33
N LYS A 230 1.82 0.31 28.55
CA LYS A 230 2.87 1.15 29.16
C LYS A 230 4.14 1.19 28.31
N GLU A 231 4.59 0.05 27.79
CA GLU A 231 5.76 -0.01 26.90
C GLU A 231 5.55 0.81 25.62
N LEU A 232 4.36 0.71 25.02
CA LEU A 232 4.00 1.47 23.83
C LEU A 232 3.87 2.97 24.11
N GLU A 233 3.32 3.37 25.26
CA GLU A 233 3.26 4.76 25.71
C GLU A 233 4.67 5.34 25.88
N VAL A 234 5.58 4.62 26.53
CA VAL A 234 6.99 5.05 26.67
C VAL A 234 7.65 5.21 25.30
N LYS A 235 7.42 4.26 24.37
CA LYS A 235 7.92 4.37 22.99
C LYS A 235 7.33 5.57 22.26
N PHE A 236 6.02 5.81 22.42
CA PHE A 236 5.32 6.94 21.81
C PHE A 236 5.87 8.27 22.33
N ASP A 237 6.02 8.42 23.64
CA ASP A 237 6.60 9.62 24.24
C ASP A 237 8.06 9.79 23.84
N GLY A 238 8.85 8.72 23.75
CA GLY A 238 10.21 8.76 23.23
C GLY A 238 10.28 9.27 21.79
N LEU A 239 9.34 8.84 20.93
CA LEU A 239 9.24 9.33 19.55
C LEU A 239 8.73 10.79 19.48
N LYS A 240 7.92 11.22 20.45
CA LYS A 240 7.36 12.57 20.52
C LYS A 240 8.33 13.60 21.09
N MET A 241 9.14 13.23 22.08
CA MET A 241 10.10 14.13 22.76
C MET A 241 11.40 14.33 21.99
N GLY A 242 11.76 13.43 21.08
CA GLY A 242 12.90 13.62 20.18
C GLY A 242 12.58 14.61 19.05
N PRO A 243 13.50 15.52 18.66
CA PRO A 243 13.33 16.27 17.42
C PRO A 243 13.19 15.26 16.29
N SER A 244 12.07 15.34 15.59
CA SER A 244 11.78 14.36 14.54
C SER A 244 12.94 14.37 13.54
N ARG A 245 13.27 13.21 12.95
CA ARG A 245 14.27 13.14 11.87
C ARG A 245 14.00 14.20 10.79
N LYS A 246 12.71 14.51 10.57
CA LYS A 246 12.23 15.58 9.70
C LYS A 246 12.69 16.96 10.17
N GLU A 247 12.46 17.32 11.42
CA GLU A 247 12.88 18.61 11.98
C GLU A 247 14.39 18.82 11.88
N ARG A 248 15.19 17.79 12.16
CA ARG A 248 16.66 17.86 11.99
C ARG A 248 17.06 18.11 10.53
N LEU A 249 16.39 17.43 9.59
CA LEU A 249 16.62 17.63 8.15
C LEU A 249 16.14 19.01 7.68
N GLU A 250 15.09 19.56 8.27
CA GLU A 250 14.61 20.92 7.98
C GLU A 250 15.60 21.98 8.48
N GLN A 251 16.22 21.79 9.65
CA GLN A 251 17.29 22.64 10.14
C GLN A 251 18.52 22.59 9.23
N GLU A 252 18.96 21.39 8.82
CA GLU A 252 20.07 21.20 7.90
C GLU A 252 19.80 21.85 6.53
N LYS A 253 18.59 21.64 5.99
CA LYS A 253 18.13 22.30 4.77
C LYS A 253 18.18 23.83 4.91
N ALA A 254 17.70 24.40 6.01
CA ALA A 254 17.72 25.84 6.23
C ALA A 254 19.14 26.41 6.31
N VAL A 255 20.11 25.65 6.85
CA VAL A 255 21.53 26.03 6.84
C VAL A 255 22.08 26.00 5.41
N LEU A 256 21.82 24.93 4.66
CA LEU A 256 22.25 24.80 3.28
C LEU A 256 21.66 25.88 2.38
N GLU A 257 20.38 26.23 2.55
CA GLU A 257 19.73 27.32 1.80
C GLU A 257 20.39 28.69 2.07
N LYS A 258 20.79 28.95 3.32
CA LYS A 258 21.56 30.16 3.66
C LYS A 258 22.91 30.18 2.97
N ASP A 259 23.60 29.04 2.93
CA ASP A 259 24.92 28.96 2.28
C ASP A 259 24.82 29.05 0.76
N VAL A 260 23.81 28.44 0.13
CA VAL A 260 23.48 28.63 -1.29
C VAL A 260 23.27 30.11 -1.59
N THR A 261 22.52 30.83 -0.74
CA THR A 261 22.28 32.27 -0.92
C THR A 261 23.58 33.08 -0.84
N LYS A 262 24.46 32.77 0.12
CA LYS A 262 25.79 33.41 0.23
C LYS A 262 26.65 33.15 -1.01
N PHE A 263 26.65 31.92 -1.53
CA PHE A 263 27.40 31.59 -2.73
C PHE A 263 26.89 32.35 -3.95
N HIS A 264 25.57 32.51 -4.10
CA HIS A 264 25.01 33.33 -5.18
C HIS A 264 25.47 34.79 -5.09
N ILE A 265 25.43 35.39 -3.89
CA ILE A 265 25.92 36.76 -3.66
C ILE A 265 27.41 36.87 -4.01
N MET A 266 28.23 35.91 -3.59
CA MET A 266 29.67 35.92 -3.89
C MET A 266 29.94 35.76 -5.39
N ILE A 267 29.20 34.88 -6.07
CA ILE A 267 29.31 34.70 -7.52
C ILE A 267 28.94 35.99 -8.24
N GLU A 268 27.86 36.66 -7.84
CA GLU A 268 27.43 37.94 -8.42
C GLU A 268 28.51 39.03 -8.25
N GLN A 269 29.12 39.12 -7.07
CA GLN A 269 30.24 40.04 -6.81
C GLN A 269 31.46 39.74 -7.68
N LEU A 270 31.84 38.46 -7.81
CA LEU A 270 32.96 38.03 -8.64
C LEU A 270 32.71 38.28 -10.13
N LEU A 271 31.50 38.04 -10.62
CA LEU A 271 31.09 38.36 -11.99
C LEU A 271 31.16 39.87 -12.23
N GLY A 272 30.69 40.68 -11.28
CA GLY A 272 30.83 42.14 -11.32
C GLY A 272 32.29 42.58 -11.46
N HIS A 273 33.18 42.08 -10.60
CA HIS A 273 34.60 42.38 -10.66
C HIS A 273 35.25 41.91 -11.98
N LEU A 274 34.87 40.73 -12.48
CA LEU A 274 35.34 40.23 -13.78
C LEU A 274 34.96 41.20 -14.91
N THR A 275 33.72 41.70 -14.93
CA THR A 275 33.28 42.68 -15.94
C THR A 275 34.03 44.00 -15.84
N GLU A 276 34.34 44.46 -14.62
CA GLU A 276 35.12 45.69 -14.41
C GLU A 276 36.56 45.53 -14.91
N VAL A 277 37.20 44.40 -14.58
CA VAL A 277 38.56 44.08 -15.05
C VAL A 277 38.58 43.95 -16.57
N GLN A 278 37.59 43.28 -17.17
CA GLN A 278 37.46 43.16 -18.62
C GLN A 278 37.34 44.53 -19.29
N LYS A 279 36.52 45.43 -18.73
CA LYS A 279 36.39 46.82 -19.23
C LYS A 279 37.69 47.61 -19.10
N LYS A 280 38.43 47.45 -17.99
CA LYS A 280 39.74 48.08 -17.80
C LYS A 280 40.77 47.54 -18.80
N LEU A 281 40.76 46.24 -19.07
CA LEU A 281 41.63 45.62 -20.07
C LEU A 281 41.35 46.18 -21.47
N GLU A 282 40.08 46.22 -21.88
CA GLU A 282 39.68 46.79 -23.18
C GLU A 282 40.09 48.27 -23.33
N GLN A 283 39.98 49.07 -22.26
CA GLN A 283 40.46 50.46 -22.25
C GLN A 283 41.98 50.54 -22.42
N LYS A 284 42.72 49.66 -21.75
CA LYS A 284 44.19 49.59 -21.84
C LYS A 284 44.64 49.12 -23.23
N ASP A 285 43.95 48.17 -23.83
CA ASP A 285 44.23 47.69 -25.19
C ASP A 285 44.01 48.81 -26.22
N LYS A 286 42.90 49.55 -26.12
CA LYS A 286 42.66 50.73 -26.99
C LYS A 286 43.71 51.82 -26.81
N ALA A 287 44.13 52.08 -25.57
CA ALA A 287 45.18 53.05 -25.29
C ALA A 287 46.56 52.58 -25.79
N LEU A 288 46.84 51.28 -25.69
CA LEU A 288 48.06 50.67 -26.23
C LEU A 288 48.09 50.78 -27.75
N GLU A 289 46.99 50.45 -28.43
CA GLU A 289 46.85 50.57 -29.88
C GLU A 289 47.11 52.01 -30.34
N ALA A 290 46.49 53.00 -29.68
CA ALA A 290 46.74 54.41 -29.96
C ALA A 290 48.23 54.79 -29.77
N LYS A 291 48.89 54.27 -28.73
CA LYS A 291 50.33 54.50 -28.50
C LYS A 291 51.22 53.77 -29.48
N VAL A 292 50.81 52.63 -30.03
CA VAL A 292 51.52 51.96 -31.12
C VAL A 292 51.44 52.81 -32.38
N GLU A 293 50.26 53.31 -32.74
CA GLU A 293 50.07 54.16 -33.92
C GLU A 293 50.80 55.51 -33.79
N ASP A 294 50.75 56.15 -32.62
CA ASP A 294 51.52 57.37 -32.34
C ASP A 294 53.04 57.12 -32.49
N ARG A 295 53.54 55.99 -31.97
CA ARG A 295 54.97 55.63 -32.11
C ARG A 295 55.35 55.40 -33.56
N LYS A 296 54.50 54.73 -34.33
CA LYS A 296 54.70 54.52 -35.76
C LYS A 296 54.76 55.85 -36.51
N ARG A 297 53.82 56.76 -36.24
CA ARG A 297 53.83 58.11 -36.80
C ARG A 297 55.12 58.87 -36.46
N ILE A 298 55.55 58.87 -35.20
CA ILE A 298 56.79 59.53 -34.77
C ILE A 298 58.01 58.89 -35.42
N TYR A 299 58.00 57.57 -35.63
CA TYR A 299 59.07 56.87 -36.34
C TYR A 299 59.13 57.31 -37.80
N ASP A 300 58.00 57.32 -38.50
CA ASP A 300 57.90 57.78 -39.89
C ASP A 300 58.32 59.25 -40.04
N GLU A 301 57.90 60.12 -39.10
CA GLU A 301 58.32 61.53 -39.04
C GLU A 301 59.83 61.67 -38.78
N ASN A 302 60.41 60.87 -37.88
CA ASN A 302 61.86 60.89 -37.63
C ASN A 302 62.67 60.41 -38.84
N GLU A 303 62.22 59.38 -39.54
CA GLU A 303 62.88 58.89 -40.76
C GLU A 303 62.80 59.93 -41.88
N GLU A 304 61.67 60.63 -42.02
CA GLU A 304 61.52 61.77 -42.93
C GLU A 304 62.46 62.94 -42.55
N LEU A 305 62.57 63.28 -41.26
CA LEU A 305 63.50 64.30 -40.78
C LEU A 305 64.96 63.91 -41.03
N LYS A 306 65.35 62.65 -40.79
CA LYS A 306 66.69 62.15 -41.11
C LYS A 306 66.98 62.30 -42.60
N ARG A 307 66.05 61.92 -43.47
CA ARG A 307 66.18 62.08 -44.92
C ARG A 307 66.41 63.55 -45.30
N ARG A 308 65.65 64.48 -44.71
CA ARG A 308 65.86 65.93 -44.93
C ARG A 308 67.21 66.43 -44.43
N ILE A 309 67.69 65.95 -43.28
CA ILE A 309 69.01 66.32 -42.75
C ILE A 309 70.12 65.79 -43.67
N GLU A 310 70.00 64.56 -44.16
CA GLU A 310 70.93 63.96 -45.13
C GLU A 310 70.92 64.75 -46.46
N GLU A 311 69.75 65.15 -46.95
CA GLU A 311 69.60 66.02 -48.14
C GLU A 311 70.19 67.42 -47.93
N GLN A 312 70.00 68.01 -46.74
CA GLN A 312 70.58 69.30 -46.36
C GLN A 312 72.11 69.27 -46.26
N GLY A 313 72.73 68.08 -46.35
CA GLY A 313 74.15 67.88 -46.60
C GLY A 313 74.99 68.86 -45.81
N ILE A 314 74.95 68.78 -44.47
CA ILE A 314 75.71 69.65 -43.56
C ILE A 314 77.17 69.63 -44.02
N ASN A 315 77.52 70.64 -44.79
CA ASN A 315 78.86 70.82 -45.29
C ASN A 315 79.63 71.28 -44.05
N LEU A 316 80.27 70.34 -43.34
CA LEU A 316 81.12 70.61 -42.18
C LEU A 316 82.07 71.78 -42.49
N ARG A 317 82.47 71.90 -43.76
CA ARG A 317 83.26 72.99 -44.33
C ARG A 317 82.56 74.36 -44.25
N ASP A 318 81.25 74.44 -44.47
CA ASP A 318 80.46 75.68 -44.32
C ASP A 318 80.22 76.03 -42.86
N SER A 319 79.98 75.05 -41.99
CA SER A 319 79.90 75.28 -40.53
C SER A 319 81.22 75.83 -39.98
N GLU A 320 82.35 75.24 -40.39
CA GLU A 320 83.68 75.74 -40.03
C GLU A 320 84.02 77.07 -40.69
N ARG A 321 83.60 77.33 -41.94
CA ARG A 321 83.77 78.63 -42.61
C ARG A 321 83.04 79.73 -41.85
N MET A 322 81.79 79.48 -41.48
CA MET A 322 80.98 80.40 -40.69
C MET A 322 81.60 80.66 -39.31
N LYS A 323 82.17 79.63 -38.66
CA LYS A 323 82.90 79.79 -37.40
C LYS A 323 84.16 80.64 -37.55
N ARG A 324 84.93 80.48 -38.63
CA ARG A 324 86.12 81.30 -38.92
C ARG A 324 85.74 82.75 -39.23
N GLU A 325 84.70 82.97 -40.03
CA GLU A 325 84.18 84.31 -40.34
C GLU A 325 83.69 85.03 -39.09
N LEU A 326 82.97 84.32 -38.20
CA LEU A 326 82.51 84.88 -36.93
C LEU A 326 83.67 85.24 -35.99
N GLN A 327 84.71 84.40 -35.92
CA GLN A 327 85.94 84.73 -35.17
C GLN A 327 86.74 85.88 -35.79
N ALA A 328 86.70 86.08 -37.12
CA ALA A 328 87.33 87.23 -37.77
C ALA A 328 86.60 88.53 -37.39
N VAL A 329 85.27 88.55 -37.52
CA VAL A 329 84.44 89.70 -37.13
C VAL A 329 84.61 90.05 -35.65
N GLN A 330 84.71 89.05 -34.77
CA GLN A 330 84.95 89.28 -33.34
C GLN A 330 86.28 90.00 -33.07
N ARG A 331 87.35 89.65 -33.82
CA ARG A 331 88.65 90.30 -33.69
C ARG A 331 88.65 91.73 -34.23
N ASP A 332 87.97 91.98 -35.34
CA ASP A 332 87.84 93.33 -35.90
C ASP A 332 87.09 94.26 -34.92
N ILE A 333 86.08 93.74 -34.20
CA ILE A 333 85.38 94.49 -33.14
C ILE A 333 86.34 94.84 -31.98
N GLU A 334 87.14 93.89 -31.51
CA GLU A 334 88.12 94.13 -30.44
C GLU A 334 89.21 95.14 -30.87
N GLU A 335 89.66 95.09 -32.12
CA GLU A 335 90.61 96.08 -32.68
C GLU A 335 89.98 97.47 -32.79
N MET A 336 88.72 97.56 -33.21
CA MET A 336 88.00 98.84 -33.23
C MET A 336 87.75 99.39 -31.82
N ASP A 337 87.46 98.55 -30.83
CA ASP A 337 87.27 98.98 -29.44
C ASP A 337 88.58 99.46 -28.82
N THR A 338 89.71 98.80 -29.09
CA THR A 338 91.04 99.27 -28.63
C THR A 338 91.44 100.58 -29.30
N ALA A 339 91.26 100.70 -30.62
CA ALA A 339 91.50 101.97 -31.32
C ALA A 339 90.63 103.10 -30.77
N ARG A 340 89.36 102.82 -30.45
CA ARG A 340 88.46 103.77 -29.78
C ARG A 340 89.00 104.19 -28.41
N ASN A 341 89.45 103.24 -27.59
CA ASN A 341 90.00 103.54 -26.26
C ASN A 341 91.27 104.41 -26.36
N ASP A 342 92.17 104.14 -27.32
CA ASP A 342 93.37 104.97 -27.56
C ASP A 342 93.00 106.41 -27.96
N TRP A 343 91.94 106.59 -28.75
CA TRP A 343 91.41 107.91 -29.09
C TRP A 343 90.76 108.61 -27.89
N GLU A 344 90.05 107.86 -27.03
CA GLU A 344 89.50 108.40 -25.78
C GLU A 344 90.63 108.84 -24.84
N GLU A 345 91.73 108.08 -24.70
CA GLU A 345 92.90 108.45 -23.88
C GLU A 345 93.58 109.73 -24.38
N LYS A 346 93.76 109.89 -25.70
CA LYS A 346 94.27 111.14 -26.31
C LYS A 346 93.38 112.36 -26.05
N ILE A 347 92.06 112.17 -25.94
CA ILE A 347 91.12 113.26 -25.61
C ILE A 347 91.23 113.65 -24.13
N TRP A 348 91.56 112.70 -23.24
CA TRP A 348 91.79 112.98 -21.82
C TRP A 348 93.09 113.76 -21.57
N GLU A 349 94.17 113.46 -22.31
CA GLU A 349 95.45 114.20 -22.19
C GLU A 349 95.38 115.66 -22.66
N LEU A 350 94.43 116.01 -23.54
CA LEU A 350 94.23 117.38 -24.05
C LEU A 350 93.30 118.24 -23.16
N ASN A 351 92.67 117.67 -22.13
CA ASN A 351 91.73 118.35 -21.23
C ASN A 351 92.26 118.50 -19.77
N SER A 352 93.55 118.27 -19.54
CA SER A 352 94.29 118.58 -18.30
C SER A 352 95.37 119.61 -18.54
#